data_AF-A0A9X8DKX7-F1
#
_entry.id   AF-A0A9X8DKX7-F1
#
_cell.length_a   1.000
_cell.length_b   1.000
_cell.length_c   1.000
_cell.angle_alpha   90.00
_cell.angle_beta   90.00
_cell.angle_gamma   90.00
#
_symmetry.space_group_name_H-M   'P 1'
#
loop_
_entity.id
_entity.type
_entity.pdbx_description
1 polymer ?
#
loop_
_entity_poly.entity_id
_entity_poly.type
_entity_poly.pdbx_seq_one_letter_code
_entity_poly.pdbx_strand_id
1 'polypeptide(L)'
;SQVLPSSTGVIGWRLPVEPIINALPSLVESLQDTSILPAASGIMTTGIQPIFSACHVVTYDCPFLHVKHLSVPRELLRQLLAEVVEQTYNSMSVDTDESTSDTLAIVSSDQIPFDVDDTDAFRAALYDVCAGLCEDIVRNGEGAHHVMRVVVTGAADEVQAKGVGKSIVNSPLLKCAVAGNDPNVGRLVMAVCSQC
;
A
#
# COMPACT_ATOMS: atom_id res chain seq x y z
N SER A 1 -4.48 6.48 23.54
CA SER A 1 -4.46 7.76 22.81
C SER A 1 -5.29 7.60 21.54
N GLN A 2 -5.90 8.67 21.01
CA GLN A 2 -6.65 8.68 19.75
C GLN A 2 -5.82 9.19 18.56
N VAL A 3 -4.49 9.26 18.72
CA VAL A 3 -3.56 9.86 17.74
C VAL A 3 -2.52 8.81 17.36
N LEU A 4 -2.32 8.64 16.05
CA LEU A 4 -1.34 7.74 15.45
C LEU A 4 -0.25 8.59 14.77
N PRO A 5 0.91 8.79 15.40
CA PRO A 5 2.03 9.46 14.74
C PRO A 5 2.67 8.51 13.71
N SER A 6 3.03 9.05 12.56
CA SER A 6 3.89 8.39 11.57
C SER A 6 4.84 9.43 10.98
N SER A 7 6.03 8.98 10.57
CA SER A 7 7.09 9.84 10.06
C SER A 7 7.86 9.10 8.97
N THR A 8 8.21 9.82 7.91
CA THR A 8 9.07 9.33 6.83
C THR A 8 10.05 10.44 6.45
N GLY A 9 11.20 10.07 5.88
CA GLY A 9 12.25 11.02 5.46
C GLY A 9 13.64 10.67 6.00
N VAL A 10 14.45 11.69 6.26
CA VAL A 10 15.86 11.53 6.59
C VAL A 10 16.06 10.93 7.99
N ILE A 11 16.77 9.80 8.06
CA ILE A 11 17.14 9.14 9.32
C ILE A 11 18.17 9.97 10.09
N GLY A 12 18.00 10.08 11.41
CA GLY A 12 18.92 10.80 12.30
C GLY A 12 18.74 12.33 12.30
N TRP A 13 17.77 12.85 11.55
CA TRP A 13 17.43 14.26 11.54
C TRP A 13 16.50 14.62 12.71
N ARG A 14 16.71 15.79 13.34
CA ARG A 14 15.83 16.28 14.41
C ARG A 14 14.63 17.02 13.82
N LEU A 15 13.44 16.70 14.31
CA LEU A 15 12.22 17.39 13.88
C LEU A 15 12.33 18.90 14.11
N PRO A 16 11.94 19.74 13.12
CA PRO A 16 11.89 21.19 13.29
C PRO A 16 10.68 21.58 14.13
N VAL A 17 10.78 21.41 15.45
CA VAL A 17 9.66 21.56 16.40
C VAL A 17 9.03 22.94 16.34
N GLU A 18 9.83 24.02 16.36
CA GLU A 18 9.31 25.39 16.34
C GLU A 18 8.51 25.72 15.07
N PRO A 19 9.02 25.45 13.84
CA PRO A 19 8.21 25.57 12.63
C PRO A 19 6.92 24.76 12.64
N ILE A 20 6.95 23.52 13.16
CA ILE A 20 5.76 22.67 13.25
C ILE A 20 4.72 23.32 14.16
N ILE A 21 5.10 23.74 15.37
CA ILE A 21 4.18 24.37 16.33
C ILE A 21 3.58 25.65 15.75
N ASN A 22 4.38 26.47 15.07
CA ASN A 22 3.91 27.72 14.47
C ASN A 22 2.92 27.50 13.31
N ALA A 23 2.98 26.35 12.63
CA ALA A 23 2.08 26.00 11.53
C ALA A 23 0.76 25.35 11.99
N LEU A 24 0.70 24.81 13.22
CA LEU A 24 -0.48 24.10 13.73
C LEU A 24 -1.78 24.91 13.67
N PRO A 25 -1.83 26.21 14.03
CA PRO A 25 -3.08 26.97 13.96
C PRO A 25 -3.66 27.02 12.54
N SER A 26 -2.84 27.32 11.54
CA SER A 26 -3.26 27.36 10.13
C SER A 26 -3.67 25.97 9.62
N LEU A 27 -3.02 24.91 10.09
CA LEU A 27 -3.41 23.53 9.75
C LEU A 27 -4.83 23.23 10.26
N VAL A 28 -5.14 23.62 11.50
CA VAL A 28 -6.48 23.43 12.09
C VAL A 28 -7.55 24.21 11.32
N GLU A 29 -7.25 25.44 10.91
CA GLU A 29 -8.16 26.25 10.08
C GLU A 29 -8.40 25.66 8.68
N SER A 30 -7.45 24.87 8.17
CA SER A 30 -7.52 24.24 6.85
C SER A 30 -8.20 22.85 6.82
N LEU A 31 -8.68 22.35 7.96
CA LEU A 31 -9.34 21.06 8.04
C LEU A 31 -10.60 21.01 7.15
N GLN A 32 -10.73 19.95 6.38
CA GLN A 32 -11.83 19.75 5.44
C GLN A 32 -12.08 18.25 5.18
N ASP A 33 -13.29 17.91 4.79
CA ASP A 33 -13.78 16.54 4.54
C ASP A 33 -14.00 16.23 3.05
N THR A 34 -13.68 17.18 2.17
CA THR A 34 -13.98 17.12 0.73
C THR A 34 -12.92 16.41 -0.10
N SER A 35 -11.64 16.47 0.29
CA SER A 35 -10.52 15.94 -0.50
C SER A 35 -9.38 15.42 0.35
N ILE A 36 -8.91 14.22 0.02
CA ILE A 36 -7.71 13.61 0.61
C ILE A 36 -6.41 14.13 -0.01
N LEU A 37 -6.48 14.84 -1.14
CA LEU A 37 -5.30 15.25 -1.92
C LEU A 37 -4.27 16.08 -1.12
N PRO A 38 -4.66 17.06 -0.28
CA PRO A 38 -3.67 17.79 0.53
C PRO A 38 -2.91 16.88 1.50
N ALA A 39 -3.59 15.88 2.09
CA ALA A 39 -2.96 14.89 2.95
C ALA A 39 -2.04 13.96 2.14
N ALA A 40 -2.51 13.45 1.00
CA ALA A 40 -1.71 12.59 0.11
C ALA A 40 -0.46 13.30 -0.42
N SER A 41 -0.56 14.60 -0.70
CA SER A 41 0.58 15.42 -1.14
C SER A 41 1.56 15.71 0.01
N GLY A 42 1.04 15.94 1.22
CA GLY A 42 1.84 16.27 2.40
C GLY A 42 2.69 15.12 2.95
N ILE A 43 2.37 13.86 2.60
CA ILE A 43 3.15 12.67 3.02
C ILE A 43 4.19 12.23 1.99
N MET A 44 4.24 12.86 0.82
CA MET A 44 5.20 12.49 -0.22
C MET A 44 6.64 12.82 0.20
N THR A 45 7.58 12.01 -0.28
CA THR A 45 9.02 12.25 -0.14
C THR A 45 9.66 12.34 -1.53
N THR A 46 10.10 11.20 -2.08
CA THR A 46 10.71 11.09 -3.42
C THR A 46 9.69 10.77 -4.51
N GLY A 47 8.45 10.47 -4.13
CA GLY A 47 7.36 10.22 -5.06
C GLY A 47 7.11 11.41 -6.01
N ILE A 48 6.83 11.09 -7.26
CA ILE A 48 6.60 12.04 -8.35
C ILE A 48 5.16 12.58 -8.30
N GLN A 49 4.20 11.77 -7.83
CA GLN A 49 2.78 12.15 -7.78
C GLN A 49 2.10 11.64 -6.49
N PRO A 50 1.11 12.37 -5.95
CA PRO A 50 0.36 11.93 -4.78
C PRO A 50 -0.48 10.70 -5.13
N ILE A 51 -0.42 9.68 -4.27
CA ILE A 51 -1.11 8.41 -4.46
C ILE A 51 -2.32 8.35 -3.52
N PHE A 52 -3.50 8.08 -4.07
CA PHE A 52 -4.72 7.84 -3.31
C PHE A 52 -5.68 6.99 -4.15
N SER A 53 -6.53 6.22 -3.48
CA SER A 53 -7.56 5.41 -4.12
C SER A 53 -8.83 5.43 -3.29
N ALA A 54 -9.97 5.31 -3.97
CA ALA A 54 -11.29 5.27 -3.36
C ALA A 54 -12.13 4.20 -4.05
N CYS A 55 -12.89 3.46 -3.27
CA CYS A 55 -13.83 2.45 -3.75
C CYS A 55 -15.18 2.65 -3.06
N HIS A 56 -16.27 2.36 -3.77
CA HIS A 56 -17.62 2.32 -3.22
C HIS A 56 -18.02 0.85 -3.02
N VAL A 57 -18.26 0.47 -1.77
CA VAL A 57 -18.84 -0.82 -1.45
C VAL A 57 -20.34 -0.63 -1.33
N VAL A 58 -21.08 -1.21 -2.25
CA VAL A 58 -22.55 -1.23 -2.17
C VAL A 58 -22.95 -2.41 -1.30
N THR A 59 -23.20 -2.14 -0.02
CA THR A 59 -23.97 -3.02 0.85
C THR A 59 -25.45 -2.73 0.63
N TYR A 60 -26.32 -3.73 0.71
CA TYR A 60 -27.71 -3.61 0.24
C TYR A 60 -28.46 -2.39 0.83
N ASP A 61 -29.25 -1.73 -0.02
CA ASP A 61 -30.24 -0.66 0.27
C ASP A 61 -29.75 0.78 0.56
N CYS A 62 -28.67 1.26 -0.08
CA CYS A 62 -28.38 2.71 -0.16
C CYS A 62 -27.92 3.14 -1.58
N PRO A 63 -28.74 3.85 -2.37
CA PRO A 63 -28.41 4.12 -3.78
C PRO A 63 -27.36 5.22 -3.99
N PHE A 64 -26.98 6.00 -2.98
CA PHE A 64 -25.97 7.06 -3.12
C PHE A 64 -25.30 7.35 -1.77
N LEU A 65 -24.07 6.86 -1.55
CA LEU A 65 -23.19 7.50 -0.57
C LEU A 65 -21.72 7.37 -0.96
N HIS A 66 -21.11 8.53 -1.21
CA HIS A 66 -19.68 8.70 -1.22
C HIS A 66 -19.16 8.68 0.23
N VAL A 67 -18.19 7.80 0.51
CA VAL A 67 -17.17 7.86 1.59
C VAL A 67 -17.52 7.29 2.99
N LYS A 68 -16.64 6.37 3.44
CA LYS A 68 -16.19 5.98 4.80
C LYS A 68 -17.12 6.18 6.01
N HIS A 69 -18.09 5.29 6.19
CA HIS A 69 -18.90 5.34 7.41
C HIS A 69 -19.16 4.03 8.15
N LEU A 70 -18.68 2.89 7.66
CA LEU A 70 -18.97 1.59 8.27
C LEU A 70 -18.45 1.49 9.73
N SER A 71 -19.21 0.82 10.58
CA SER A 71 -18.90 0.46 11.96
C SER A 71 -18.41 -0.98 11.99
N VAL A 72 -17.24 -1.21 11.40
CA VAL A 72 -16.65 -2.55 11.35
C VAL A 72 -15.99 -2.83 12.71
N PRO A 73 -16.26 -3.98 13.36
CA PRO A 73 -15.62 -4.33 14.62
C PRO A 73 -14.10 -4.28 14.52
N ARG A 74 -13.44 -3.68 15.53
CA ARG A 74 -11.98 -3.49 15.55
C ARG A 74 -11.20 -4.77 15.28
N GLU A 75 -11.63 -5.88 15.87
CA GLU A 75 -10.99 -7.18 15.70
C GLU A 75 -11.10 -7.69 14.26
N LEU A 76 -12.27 -7.52 13.65
CA LEU A 76 -12.49 -7.87 12.25
C LEU A 76 -11.66 -6.98 11.32
N LEU A 77 -11.64 -5.65 11.53
CA LEU A 77 -10.80 -4.74 10.73
C LEU A 77 -9.32 -5.11 10.82
N ARG A 78 -8.84 -5.43 12.02
CA ARG A 78 -7.44 -5.83 12.23
C ARG A 78 -7.11 -7.12 11.50
N GLN A 79 -8.00 -8.11 11.57
CA GLN A 79 -7.83 -9.37 10.85
C GLN A 79 -7.82 -9.16 9.33
N LEU A 80 -8.84 -8.48 8.79
CA LEU A 80 -8.95 -8.25 7.35
C LEU A 80 -7.78 -7.43 6.81
N LEU A 81 -7.32 -6.42 7.55
CA LEU A 81 -6.14 -5.64 7.17
C LEU A 81 -4.89 -6.52 7.11
N ALA A 82 -4.68 -7.38 8.12
CA ALA A 82 -3.51 -8.27 8.14
C ALA A 82 -3.51 -9.26 6.95
N GLU A 83 -4.67 -9.84 6.63
CA GLU A 83 -4.84 -10.73 5.48
C GLU A 83 -4.54 -10.00 4.15
N VAL A 84 -5.08 -8.79 3.96
CA VAL A 84 -4.88 -8.01 2.74
C VAL A 84 -3.44 -7.52 2.60
N VAL A 85 -2.82 -7.07 3.70
CA VAL A 85 -1.42 -6.62 3.72
C VAL A 85 -0.47 -7.70 3.26
N GLU A 86 -0.70 -8.94 3.69
CA GLU A 86 0.17 -10.06 3.34
C GLU A 86 0.19 -10.33 1.82
N GLN A 87 -0.97 -10.16 1.17
CA GLN A 87 -1.17 -10.36 -0.26
C GLN A 87 -0.84 -9.14 -1.12
N THR A 88 -0.73 -7.94 -0.52
CA THR A 88 -0.51 -6.67 -1.24
C THR A 88 0.85 -6.06 -0.89
N TYR A 89 0.92 -5.23 0.15
CA TYR A 89 2.12 -4.49 0.55
C TYR A 89 3.32 -5.41 0.82
N ASN A 90 3.12 -6.54 1.52
CA ASN A 90 4.21 -7.48 1.79
C ASN A 90 4.64 -8.28 0.54
N SER A 91 3.91 -8.17 -0.56
CA SER A 91 4.18 -8.86 -1.83
C SER A 91 4.79 -7.96 -2.91
N MET A 92 4.86 -6.64 -2.70
CA MET A 92 5.59 -5.71 -3.58
C MET A 92 7.05 -5.51 -3.17
N SER A 93 7.90 -5.06 -4.09
CA SER A 93 9.27 -4.63 -3.78
C SER A 93 9.80 -3.70 -4.88
N VAL A 94 10.54 -2.66 -4.49
CA VAL A 94 11.21 -1.73 -5.41
C VAL A 94 12.71 -1.98 -5.41
N ASP A 95 13.37 -1.88 -4.26
CA ASP A 95 14.83 -1.89 -4.11
C ASP A 95 15.35 -2.89 -3.05
N THR A 96 14.45 -3.62 -2.39
CA THR A 96 14.72 -4.60 -1.30
C THR A 96 15.00 -4.02 0.08
N ASP A 97 15.15 -2.71 0.21
CA ASP A 97 15.47 -2.08 1.49
C ASP A 97 14.19 -1.81 2.28
N GLU A 98 13.94 -2.59 3.33
CA GLU A 98 12.78 -2.42 4.20
C GLU A 98 12.94 -1.16 5.06
N SER A 99 11.91 -0.30 5.05
CA SER A 99 11.93 0.97 5.78
C SER A 99 11.86 0.76 7.28
N THR A 100 12.52 1.62 8.05
CA THR A 100 12.43 1.65 9.51
C THR A 100 11.10 2.23 10.01
N SER A 101 10.20 2.65 9.12
CA SER A 101 9.02 3.46 9.46
C SER A 101 7.76 3.09 8.68
N ASP A 102 7.75 1.94 8.00
CA ASP A 102 6.57 1.46 7.29
C ASP A 102 5.37 1.36 8.23
N THR A 103 4.29 2.06 7.87
CA THR A 103 3.08 2.17 8.67
C THR A 103 1.86 2.06 7.76
N LEU A 104 0.96 1.13 8.07
CA LEU A 104 -0.37 1.08 7.48
C LEU A 104 -1.43 1.17 8.58
N ALA A 105 -2.40 2.05 8.40
CA ALA A 105 -3.50 2.24 9.35
C ALA A 105 -4.84 2.22 8.62
N ILE A 106 -5.82 1.58 9.24
CA ILE A 106 -7.22 1.61 8.82
C ILE A 106 -8.07 2.24 9.92
N VAL A 107 -9.01 3.10 9.54
CA VAL A 107 -9.88 3.83 10.46
C VAL A 107 -11.32 3.70 9.98
N SER A 108 -12.24 3.50 10.93
CA SER A 108 -13.68 3.39 10.72
C SER A 108 -14.38 4.51 11.49
N SER A 109 -15.40 5.15 10.90
CA SER A 109 -16.04 6.32 11.51
C SER A 109 -17.24 5.99 12.40
N ASP A 110 -17.62 4.72 12.54
CA ASP A 110 -18.71 4.24 13.42
C ASP A 110 -20.09 4.88 13.13
N GLN A 111 -20.40 5.20 11.87
CA GLN A 111 -21.60 5.95 11.49
C GLN A 111 -22.70 5.08 10.83
N ILE A 112 -22.32 4.05 10.09
CA ILE A 112 -23.20 3.11 9.40
C ILE A 112 -22.94 1.72 9.97
N PRO A 113 -23.96 1.00 10.47
CA PRO A 113 -23.78 -0.37 10.95
C PRO A 113 -23.15 -1.26 9.87
N PHE A 114 -22.21 -2.10 10.29
CA PHE A 114 -21.63 -3.10 9.40
C PHE A 114 -22.42 -4.39 9.50
N ASP A 115 -22.89 -4.90 8.36
CA ASP A 115 -23.45 -6.25 8.29
C ASP A 115 -22.30 -7.27 8.17
N VAL A 116 -22.33 -8.29 9.02
CA VAL A 116 -21.31 -9.35 9.01
C VAL A 116 -21.39 -10.17 7.72
N ASP A 117 -22.56 -10.25 7.10
CA ASP A 117 -22.74 -10.94 5.82
C ASP A 117 -21.99 -10.24 4.67
N ASP A 118 -21.67 -8.95 4.82
CA ASP A 118 -20.89 -8.16 3.85
C ASP A 118 -19.36 -8.30 4.03
N THR A 119 -18.89 -9.15 4.95
CA THR A 119 -17.46 -9.32 5.26
C THR A 119 -16.62 -9.66 4.04
N ASP A 120 -17.08 -10.57 3.19
CA ASP A 120 -16.32 -10.99 2.00
C ASP A 120 -16.29 -9.88 0.94
N ALA A 121 -17.40 -9.16 0.75
CA ALA A 121 -17.47 -8.01 -0.15
C ALA A 121 -16.55 -6.87 0.32
N PHE A 122 -16.53 -6.59 1.62
CA PHE A 122 -15.63 -5.61 2.22
C PHE A 122 -14.16 -6.05 2.10
N ARG A 123 -13.83 -7.33 2.33
CA ARG A 123 -12.48 -7.88 2.14
C ARG A 123 -12.01 -7.69 0.69
N ALA A 124 -12.85 -8.02 -0.29
CA ALA A 124 -12.52 -7.87 -1.71
C ALA A 124 -12.28 -6.40 -2.08
N ALA A 125 -13.15 -5.49 -1.63
CA ALA A 125 -12.97 -4.07 -1.90
C ALA A 125 -11.73 -3.48 -1.21
N LEU A 126 -11.42 -3.92 0.03
CA LEU A 126 -10.20 -3.54 0.72
C LEU A 126 -8.96 -4.04 -0.03
N TYR A 127 -9.01 -5.28 -0.52
CA TYR A 127 -7.95 -5.85 -1.36
C TYR A 127 -7.73 -5.03 -2.63
N ASP A 128 -8.80 -4.72 -3.38
CA ASP A 128 -8.69 -3.97 -4.64
C ASP A 128 -8.07 -2.58 -4.44
N VAL A 129 -8.47 -1.88 -3.37
CA VAL A 129 -7.89 -0.58 -3.01
C VAL A 129 -6.41 -0.74 -2.67
N CYS A 130 -6.05 -1.67 -1.79
CA CYS A 130 -4.66 -1.88 -1.38
C CYS A 130 -3.78 -2.36 -2.53
N ALA A 131 -4.27 -3.25 -3.39
CA ALA A 131 -3.56 -3.74 -4.57
C ALA A 131 -3.33 -2.61 -5.58
N GLY A 132 -4.35 -1.78 -5.86
CA GLY A 132 -4.22 -0.60 -6.70
C GLY A 132 -3.18 0.39 -6.17
N LEU A 133 -3.22 0.68 -4.87
CA LEU A 133 -2.22 1.53 -4.20
C LEU A 133 -0.80 0.93 -4.31
N CYS A 134 -0.63 -0.38 -4.15
CA CYS A 134 0.66 -1.04 -4.32
C CYS A 134 1.19 -0.91 -5.75
N GLU A 135 0.34 -1.07 -6.76
CA GLU A 135 0.72 -0.86 -8.16
C GLU A 135 1.14 0.59 -8.41
N ASP A 136 0.41 1.55 -7.85
CA ASP A 136 0.75 2.97 -7.96
C ASP A 136 2.09 3.28 -7.29
N ILE A 137 2.37 2.70 -6.11
CA ILE A 137 3.66 2.85 -5.43
C ILE A 137 4.80 2.30 -6.31
N VAL A 138 4.63 1.10 -6.89
CA VAL A 138 5.65 0.51 -7.77
C VAL A 138 5.85 1.33 -9.04
N ARG A 139 4.77 1.86 -9.65
CA ARG A 139 4.86 2.76 -10.81
C ARG A 139 5.53 4.09 -10.48
N ASN A 140 5.34 4.58 -9.25
CA ASN A 140 5.93 5.81 -8.75
C ASN A 140 7.33 5.61 -8.15
N GLY A 141 7.86 4.37 -8.20
CA GLY A 141 9.18 4.06 -7.71
C GLY A 141 10.26 4.92 -8.36
N GLU A 142 11.30 5.25 -7.61
CA GLU A 142 12.39 6.11 -8.06
C GLU A 142 13.04 5.52 -9.32
N GLY A 143 13.00 6.28 -10.43
CA GLY A 143 13.56 5.85 -11.71
C GLY A 143 12.82 4.68 -12.38
N ALA A 144 11.61 4.33 -11.94
CA ALA A 144 10.84 3.23 -12.52
C ALA A 144 10.28 3.60 -13.91
N HIS A 145 10.68 2.85 -14.93
CA HIS A 145 10.14 2.95 -16.30
C HIS A 145 9.36 1.70 -16.73
N HIS A 146 9.54 0.59 -16.01
CA HIS A 146 8.88 -0.69 -16.27
C HIS A 146 8.34 -1.25 -14.96
N VAL A 147 7.17 -1.89 -15.01
CA VAL A 147 6.58 -2.60 -13.88
C VAL A 147 6.66 -4.10 -14.15
N MET A 148 7.19 -4.85 -13.18
CA MET A 148 7.26 -6.30 -13.25
C MET A 148 6.14 -6.90 -12.40
N ARG A 149 5.25 -7.68 -13.02
CA ARG A 149 4.30 -8.54 -12.33
C ARG A 149 4.75 -9.99 -12.46
N VAL A 150 4.98 -10.65 -11.34
CA VAL A 150 5.41 -12.05 -11.30
C VAL A 150 4.31 -12.89 -10.70
N VAL A 151 3.89 -13.92 -11.43
CA VAL A 151 2.87 -14.88 -10.98
C VAL A 151 3.56 -16.24 -10.91
N VAL A 152 3.58 -16.83 -9.70
CA VAL A 152 4.17 -18.14 -9.46
C VAL A 152 3.03 -19.13 -9.21
N THR A 153 2.98 -20.19 -10.02
CA THR A 153 1.99 -21.27 -9.91
C THR A 153 2.70 -22.61 -9.78
N GLY A 154 2.08 -23.57 -9.08
CA GLY A 154 2.64 -24.92 -8.91
C GLY A 154 3.74 -25.03 -7.85
N ALA A 155 3.91 -24.01 -7.01
CA ALA A 155 4.69 -24.12 -5.78
C ALA A 155 4.01 -25.07 -4.77
N ALA A 156 4.80 -25.62 -3.85
CA ALA A 156 4.30 -26.50 -2.79
C ALA A 156 3.38 -25.77 -1.80
N ASP A 157 3.69 -24.50 -1.52
CA ASP A 157 2.92 -23.63 -0.65
C ASP A 157 3.10 -22.15 -1.04
N GLU A 158 2.32 -21.26 -0.42
CA GLU A 158 2.37 -19.81 -0.67
C GLU A 158 3.70 -19.19 -0.25
N VAL A 159 4.37 -19.74 0.77
CA VAL A 159 5.67 -19.23 1.25
C VAL A 159 6.73 -19.43 0.17
N GLN A 160 6.77 -20.62 -0.43
CA GLN A 160 7.65 -20.92 -1.55
C GLN A 160 7.29 -20.07 -2.77
N ALA A 161 5.99 -19.94 -3.09
CA ALA A 161 5.55 -19.11 -4.22
C ALA A 161 6.02 -17.65 -4.06
N LYS A 162 5.87 -17.08 -2.87
CA LYS A 162 6.28 -15.72 -2.54
C LYS A 162 7.80 -15.58 -2.54
N GLY A 163 8.53 -16.55 -2.00
CA GLY A 163 10.00 -16.58 -2.02
C GLY A 163 10.56 -16.55 -3.45
N VAL A 164 10.04 -17.41 -4.33
CA VAL A 164 10.40 -17.40 -5.76
C VAL A 164 10.02 -16.08 -6.42
N GLY A 165 8.81 -15.58 -6.16
CA GLY A 165 8.34 -14.30 -6.67
C GLY A 165 9.27 -13.14 -6.30
N LYS A 166 9.64 -13.02 -5.02
CA LYS A 166 10.58 -12.03 -4.49
C LYS A 166 11.96 -12.15 -5.13
N SER A 167 12.47 -13.37 -5.28
CA SER A 167 13.75 -13.63 -5.94
C SER A 167 13.79 -13.11 -7.38
N ILE A 168 12.70 -13.30 -8.11
CA ILE A 168 12.56 -12.81 -9.50
C ILE A 168 12.52 -11.28 -9.53
N VAL A 169 11.61 -10.64 -8.78
CA VAL A 169 11.45 -9.16 -8.82
C VAL A 169 12.66 -8.41 -8.26
N ASN A 170 13.44 -9.04 -7.38
CA ASN A 170 14.61 -8.45 -6.74
C ASN A 170 15.92 -8.74 -7.48
N SER A 171 15.92 -9.59 -8.50
CA SER A 171 17.13 -9.91 -9.27
C SER A 171 17.64 -8.68 -10.04
N PRO A 172 18.80 -8.10 -9.68
CA PRO A 172 19.30 -6.91 -10.36
C PRO A 172 19.56 -7.16 -11.86
N LEU A 173 20.03 -8.37 -12.18
CA LEU A 173 20.25 -8.78 -13.57
C LEU A 173 18.94 -8.82 -14.37
N LEU A 174 17.87 -9.36 -13.78
CA LEU A 174 16.59 -9.41 -14.47
C LEU A 174 15.99 -8.00 -14.61
N LYS A 175 16.04 -7.16 -13.56
CA LYS A 175 15.60 -5.76 -13.61
C LYS A 175 16.32 -4.98 -14.72
N CYS A 176 17.64 -5.14 -14.85
CA CYS A 176 18.41 -4.52 -15.93
C CYS A 176 18.01 -5.02 -17.33
N ALA A 177 17.70 -6.31 -17.48
CA ALA A 177 17.24 -6.86 -18.75
C ALA A 177 15.87 -6.28 -19.14
N VAL A 178 14.93 -6.21 -18.18
CA VAL A 178 13.61 -5.60 -18.38
C VAL A 178 13.73 -4.13 -18.74
N ALA A 179 14.58 -3.36 -18.03
CA ALA A 179 14.84 -1.95 -18.35
C ALA A 179 15.38 -1.76 -19.79
N GLY A 180 16.18 -2.72 -20.28
CA GLY A 180 16.70 -2.76 -21.65
C GLY A 180 15.72 -3.30 -22.69
N ASN A 181 14.47 -3.65 -22.32
CA ASN A 181 13.50 -4.36 -23.16
C ASN A 181 14.05 -5.71 -23.71
N ASP A 182 14.91 -6.39 -22.96
CA ASP A 182 15.47 -7.71 -23.29
C ASP A 182 14.66 -8.83 -22.60
N PRO A 183 13.91 -9.68 -23.35
CA PRO A 183 13.16 -10.81 -22.79
C PRO A 183 14.10 -11.99 -22.42
N ASN A 184 14.96 -11.75 -21.44
CA ASN A 184 16.06 -12.65 -21.08
C ASN A 184 15.61 -13.83 -20.21
N VAL A 185 15.18 -14.91 -20.86
CA VAL A 185 14.78 -16.15 -20.16
C VAL A 185 15.89 -16.77 -19.30
N GLY A 186 17.16 -16.59 -19.69
CA GLY A 186 18.30 -17.10 -18.91
C GLY A 186 18.42 -16.42 -17.55
N ARG A 187 18.28 -15.09 -17.49
CA ARG A 187 18.27 -14.33 -16.24
C ARG A 187 17.04 -14.62 -15.39
N LEU A 188 15.89 -14.91 -16.02
CA LEU A 188 14.69 -15.35 -15.32
C LEU A 188 14.91 -16.70 -14.63
N VAL A 189 15.40 -17.71 -15.35
CA VAL A 189 15.68 -19.04 -14.78
C VAL A 189 16.71 -18.95 -13.66
N MET A 190 17.77 -18.16 -13.85
CA MET A 190 18.77 -17.92 -12.80
C MET A 190 18.13 -17.36 -11.52
N ALA A 191 17.21 -16.39 -11.64
CA ALA A 191 16.51 -15.81 -10.50
C ALA A 191 15.50 -16.77 -9.84
N VAL A 192 14.96 -17.74 -10.57
CA VAL A 192 14.15 -18.83 -9.99
C VAL A 192 15.03 -19.75 -9.15
N CYS A 193 16.20 -20.15 -9.67
CA CYS A 193 17.08 -21.12 -9.03
C CYS A 193 17.81 -20.59 -7.79
N SER A 194 17.87 -19.28 -7.54
CA SER A 194 18.50 -18.73 -6.34
C SER A 194 17.71 -18.97 -5.04
N GLN A 195 16.51 -19.55 -5.12
CA GLN A 195 15.70 -19.98 -3.97
C GLN A 195 15.57 -21.50 -3.86
N CYS A 196 16.18 -22.26 -4.78
CA CYS A 196 16.17 -23.72 -4.78
C CYS A 196 17.29 -24.32 -3.95
#